data_AF-A0A2X2SW27-F1
#
_entry.id   AF-A0A2X2SW27-F1
#
_cell.length_a   1.000
_cell.length_b   1.000
_cell.length_c   1.000
_cell.angle_alpha   90.00
_cell.angle_beta   90.00
_cell.angle_gamma   90.00
#
_symmetry.space_group_name_H-M   'P 1'
#
loop_
_entity.id
_entity.type
_entity.pdbx_description
1 polymer ?
#
loop_
_entity_poly.entity_id
_entity_poly.type
_entity_poly.pdbx_seq_one_letter_code
_entity_poly.pdbx_strand_id
1 'polypeptide(L)'
;MDKPNARSSHKEKTPTLGGFSFFVSLVFTLFLLRFFDNDNVGINILSGVGVLFFVGLKDDLVGVNPSTKIIGQIIATLMLFLGTGLKITTLDNFLGITDIPYWLSIFMSCGMMMMIVKLLQSYRWY
;
A
#
# COMPACT_ATOMS: atom_id res chain seq x y z
N MET A 1 -17.89 13.31 -1.30
CA MET A 1 -18.18 14.34 -2.33
C MET A 1 -17.33 15.55 -1.98
N ASP A 2 -16.29 15.81 -2.77
CA ASP A 2 -15.33 16.86 -2.45
C ASP A 2 -15.87 18.25 -2.80
N LYS A 3 -15.70 19.25 -1.93
CA LYS A 3 -16.17 20.62 -2.20
C LYS A 3 -15.11 21.34 -3.04
N PRO A 4 -15.47 21.99 -4.15
CA PRO A 4 -14.49 22.71 -4.95
C PRO A 4 -13.85 23.83 -4.11
N ASN A 5 -12.54 23.75 -3.91
CA ASN A 5 -11.70 24.80 -3.32
C ASN A 5 -10.91 25.51 -4.44
N ALA A 6 -10.22 26.60 -4.13
CA ALA A 6 -9.52 27.48 -5.08
C ALA A 6 -8.44 26.81 -5.99
N ARG A 7 -8.14 25.51 -5.78
CA ARG A 7 -7.26 24.67 -6.61
C ARG A 7 -8.00 23.66 -7.51
N SER A 8 -9.32 23.58 -7.44
CA SER A 8 -10.10 22.62 -8.23
C SER A 8 -10.32 23.12 -9.66
N SER A 9 -9.85 22.37 -10.66
CA SER A 9 -10.23 22.58 -12.07
C SER A 9 -11.68 22.15 -12.35
N HIS A 10 -12.33 21.46 -11.40
CA HIS A 10 -13.70 20.99 -11.51
C HIS A 10 -14.66 21.96 -10.80
N LYS A 11 -15.71 22.37 -11.52
CA LYS A 11 -16.81 23.23 -11.01
C LYS A 11 -17.86 22.47 -10.19
N GLU A 12 -17.82 21.14 -10.19
CA GLU A 12 -18.82 20.24 -9.61
C GLU A 12 -18.17 19.24 -8.64
N LYS A 13 -18.95 18.71 -7.68
CA LYS A 13 -18.50 17.73 -6.68
C LYS A 13 -18.03 16.43 -7.36
N THR A 14 -16.74 16.15 -7.35
CA THR A 14 -16.22 14.87 -7.87
C THR A 14 -16.26 13.78 -6.79
N PRO A 15 -16.63 12.54 -7.16
CA PRO A 15 -16.59 11.41 -6.26
C PRO A 15 -15.14 10.96 -6.04
N THR A 16 -14.70 10.88 -4.79
CA THR A 16 -13.33 10.50 -4.40
C THR A 16 -13.07 8.98 -4.45
N LEU A 17 -13.89 8.22 -5.18
CA LEU A 17 -13.87 6.75 -5.18
C LEU A 17 -12.96 6.11 -6.25
N GLY A 18 -12.12 6.89 -6.93
CA GLY A 18 -11.23 6.37 -8.00
C GLY A 18 -10.31 5.23 -7.53
N GLY A 19 -9.83 5.29 -6.29
CA GLY A 19 -9.02 4.22 -5.69
C GLY A 19 -9.80 2.91 -5.52
N PHE A 20 -11.10 2.98 -5.24
CA PHE A 20 -11.96 1.79 -5.12
C PHE A 20 -12.18 1.12 -6.48
N SER A 21 -12.44 1.89 -7.54
CA SER A 21 -12.53 1.32 -8.90
C SER A 21 -11.23 0.67 -9.36
N PHE A 22 -10.07 1.27 -9.03
CA PHE A 22 -8.77 0.67 -9.34
C PHE A 22 -8.57 -0.66 -8.61
N PHE A 23 -8.85 -0.70 -7.30
CA PHE A 23 -8.73 -1.93 -6.52
C PHE A 23 -9.60 -3.07 -7.06
N VAL A 24 -10.86 -2.79 -7.39
CA VAL A 24 -11.76 -3.78 -7.99
C VAL A 24 -11.23 -4.29 -9.33
N SER A 25 -10.70 -3.40 -10.19
CA SER A 25 -10.09 -3.81 -11.45
C SER A 25 -8.84 -4.68 -11.27
N LEU A 26 -8.03 -4.41 -10.24
CA LEU A 26 -6.84 -5.19 -9.90
C LEU A 26 -7.22 -6.59 -9.40
N VAL A 27 -8.21 -6.69 -8.51
CA VAL A 27 -8.76 -7.97 -8.02
C VAL A 27 -9.28 -8.80 -9.19
N PHE A 28 -10.04 -8.18 -10.09
CA PHE A 28 -10.60 -8.86 -11.25
C PHE A 28 -9.50 -9.35 -12.22
N THR A 29 -8.47 -8.53 -12.44
CA THR A 29 -7.32 -8.90 -13.28
C THR A 29 -6.55 -10.07 -12.68
N LEU A 30 -6.23 -10.03 -11.38
CA LEU A 30 -5.55 -11.14 -10.70
C LEU A 30 -6.40 -12.42 -10.67
N PHE A 31 -7.72 -12.29 -10.57
CA PHE A 31 -8.64 -13.42 -10.64
C PHE A 31 -8.60 -14.12 -12.01
N LEU A 32 -8.53 -13.35 -13.10
CA LEU A 32 -8.37 -13.91 -14.45
C LEU A 32 -6.99 -14.56 -14.65
N LEU A 33 -5.94 -13.94 -14.12
CA LEU A 33 -4.57 -14.45 -14.18
C LEU A 33 -4.34 -15.69 -13.32
N ARG A 34 -5.25 -16.00 -12.38
CA ARG A 34 -5.17 -17.19 -11.52
C ARG A 34 -4.98 -18.49 -12.29
N PHE A 35 -5.53 -18.58 -13.51
CA PHE A 35 -5.37 -19.78 -14.35
C PHE A 35 -3.90 -20.03 -14.76
N PHE A 36 -3.07 -18.99 -14.79
CA PHE A 36 -1.65 -19.07 -15.13
C PHE A 36 -0.73 -19.09 -13.89
N ASP A 37 -1.30 -19.00 -12.68
CA ASP A 37 -0.58 -18.86 -11.42
C ASP A 37 -0.56 -20.20 -10.66
N ASN A 38 0.48 -21.00 -10.91
CA ASN A 38 0.68 -22.30 -10.23
C ASN A 38 1.16 -22.15 -8.78
N ASP A 39 1.81 -21.05 -8.44
CA ASP A 39 2.48 -20.84 -7.16
C ASP A 39 1.63 -20.04 -6.15
N ASN A 40 0.36 -19.76 -6.47
CA ASN A 40 -0.57 -18.94 -5.67
C ASN A 40 -0.01 -17.54 -5.31
N VAL A 41 0.90 -17.02 -6.12
CA VAL A 41 1.56 -15.72 -5.90
C VAL A 41 0.52 -14.59 -5.96
N GLY A 42 -0.46 -14.70 -6.84
CA GLY A 42 -1.56 -13.76 -7.01
C GLY A 42 -2.45 -13.66 -5.77
N ILE A 43 -2.71 -14.78 -5.06
CA ILE A 43 -3.49 -14.76 -3.81
C ILE A 43 -2.70 -14.05 -2.70
N ASN A 44 -1.39 -14.28 -2.62
CA ASN A 44 -0.54 -13.60 -1.66
C ASN A 44 -0.50 -12.08 -1.90
N ILE A 45 -0.30 -11.67 -3.16
CA ILE A 45 -0.33 -10.25 -3.55
C ILE A 45 -1.71 -9.64 -3.23
N LEU A 46 -2.80 -10.35 -3.53
CA LEU A 46 -4.16 -9.88 -3.26
C LEU A 46 -4.42 -9.65 -1.77
N SER A 47 -3.94 -10.56 -0.91
CA SER A 47 -4.01 -10.42 0.55
C SER A 47 -3.29 -9.15 1.01
N GLY A 48 -2.06 -8.95 0.52
CA GLY A 48 -1.25 -7.79 0.87
C GLY A 48 -1.81 -6.45 0.40
N VAL A 49 -2.18 -6.37 -0.89
CA VAL A 49 -2.77 -5.17 -1.50
C VAL A 49 -4.14 -4.88 -0.89
N GLY A 50 -4.93 -5.91 -0.54
CA GLY A 50 -6.22 -5.74 0.14
C GLY A 50 -6.09 -5.06 1.49
N VAL A 51 -5.13 -5.48 2.33
CA VAL A 51 -4.88 -4.84 3.63
C VAL A 51 -4.46 -3.38 3.45
N LEU A 52 -3.54 -3.10 2.52
CA LEU A 52 -3.12 -1.72 2.22
C LEU A 52 -4.27 -0.87 1.71
N PHE A 53 -5.11 -1.44 0.85
CA PHE A 53 -6.28 -0.76 0.31
C PHE A 53 -7.26 -0.39 1.41
N PHE A 54 -7.62 -1.31 2.32
CA PHE A 54 -8.54 -1.02 3.42
C PHE A 54 -7.98 0.02 4.40
N VAL A 55 -6.68 -0.02 4.69
CA VAL A 55 -6.03 0.99 5.54
C VAL A 55 -6.03 2.35 4.86
N GLY A 56 -5.74 2.42 3.55
CA GLY A 56 -5.80 3.64 2.75
C GLY A 56 -7.22 4.19 2.61
N LEU A 57 -8.21 3.32 2.37
CA LEU A 57 -9.62 3.68 2.26
C LEU A 57 -10.17 4.22 3.59
N LYS A 58 -9.84 3.58 4.72
CA LYS A 58 -10.22 4.05 6.06
C LYS A 58 -9.63 5.43 6.36
N ASP A 59 -8.39 5.67 5.95
CA ASP A 59 -7.71 6.97 6.08
C ASP A 59 -8.41 8.06 5.26
N ASP A 60 -8.76 7.75 3.99
CA ASP A 60 -9.39 8.69 3.06
C ASP A 60 -10.85 9.04 3.46
N LEU A 61 -11.57 8.11 4.10
CA LEU A 61 -12.97 8.31 4.47
C LEU A 61 -13.19 9.00 5.82
N VAL A 62 -12.34 8.73 6.83
CA VAL A 62 -12.63 9.12 8.23
C VAL A 62 -11.80 10.31 8.70
N GLY A 63 -10.70 10.66 8.01
CA GLY A 63 -9.83 11.76 8.46
C GLY A 63 -9.22 11.44 9.83
N VAL A 64 -8.23 10.56 9.84
CA VAL A 64 -7.68 9.99 11.07
C VAL A 64 -6.53 10.86 11.60
N ASN A 65 -6.45 11.03 12.92
CA ASN A 65 -5.31 11.71 13.56
C ASN A 65 -3.95 11.11 13.12
N PRO A 66 -2.91 11.93 12.91
CA PRO A 66 -1.61 11.49 12.39
C PRO A 66 -0.98 10.31 13.14
N SER A 67 -1.17 10.23 14.46
CA SER A 67 -0.62 9.15 15.28
C SER A 67 -1.30 7.80 15.01
N THR A 68 -2.64 7.78 14.95
CA THR A 68 -3.41 6.57 14.67
C THR A 68 -3.21 6.08 13.24
N LYS A 69 -2.92 7.01 12.32
CA LYS A 69 -2.57 6.74 10.93
C LYS A 69 -1.26 5.96 10.79
N ILE A 70 -0.21 6.39 11.52
CA ILE A 70 1.08 5.69 11.53
C ILE A 70 0.94 4.29 12.13
N ILE A 71 0.19 4.14 13.23
CA ILE A 71 -0.05 2.82 13.86
C ILE A 71 -0.77 1.88 12.89
N GLY A 72 -1.81 2.36 12.19
CA GLY A 72 -2.52 1.57 11.18
C GLY A 72 -1.63 1.12 10.03
N GLN A 73 -0.74 2.00 9.55
CA GLN A 73 0.22 1.67 8.50
C GLN A 73 1.27 0.64 8.95
N ILE A 74 1.76 0.74 10.19
CA ILE A 74 2.69 -0.24 10.76
C ILE A 74 2.04 -1.62 10.86
N ILE A 75 0.80 -1.70 11.34
CA ILE A 75 0.06 -2.98 11.46
C ILE A 75 -0.19 -3.59 10.07
N ALA A 76 -0.63 -2.77 9.11
CA ALA A 76 -0.86 -3.19 7.73
C ALA A 76 0.40 -3.77 7.08
N THR A 77 1.53 -3.08 7.28
CA THR A 77 2.83 -3.45 6.73
C THR A 77 3.39 -4.72 7.39
N LEU A 78 3.21 -4.89 8.70
CA LEU A 78 3.56 -6.13 9.42
C LEU A 78 2.76 -7.33 8.91
N MET A 79 1.44 -7.18 8.72
CA MET A 79 0.61 -8.26 8.15
C MET A 79 1.06 -8.64 6.74
N LEU A 80 1.42 -7.66 5.92
CA LEU A 80 1.98 -7.86 4.59
C LEU A 80 3.23 -8.73 4.62
N PHE A 81 4.22 -8.39 5.46
CA PHE A 81 5.48 -9.13 5.52
C PHE A 81 5.34 -10.54 6.10
N LEU A 82 4.44 -10.74 7.05
CA LEU A 82 4.18 -12.06 7.62
C LEU A 82 3.46 -13.00 6.63
N GLY A 83 2.61 -12.46 5.75
CA GLY A 83 1.78 -13.26 4.85
C GLY A 83 2.33 -13.45 3.43
N THR A 84 3.12 -12.51 2.91
CA THR A 84 3.46 -12.48 1.46
C THR A 84 4.92 -12.76 1.14
N GLY A 85 5.79 -12.82 2.14
CA GLY A 85 7.23 -12.95 1.92
C GLY A 85 7.86 -11.77 1.17
N LEU A 86 7.13 -10.67 0.93
CA LEU A 86 7.59 -9.44 0.27
C LEU A 86 8.52 -8.62 1.17
N LYS A 87 9.53 -9.27 1.76
CA LYS A 87 10.56 -8.63 2.57
C LYS A 87 11.83 -8.50 1.73
N ILE A 88 12.60 -7.44 1.96
CA ILE A 88 13.91 -7.28 1.33
C ILE A 88 14.85 -8.32 1.93
N THR A 89 15.06 -9.44 1.24
CA THR A 89 15.93 -10.54 1.71
C THR A 89 17.39 -10.28 1.38
N THR A 90 17.64 -9.65 0.23
CA THR A 90 18.97 -9.41 -0.34
C THR A 90 19.06 -7.97 -0.83
N LEU A 91 20.27 -7.40 -0.84
CA LEU A 91 20.57 -6.10 -1.46
C LEU A 91 21.21 -6.29 -2.84
N ASP A 92 20.98 -7.43 -3.50
CA ASP A 92 21.57 -7.79 -4.80
C ASP A 92 23.08 -7.49 -4.88
N ASN A 93 23.80 -7.83 -3.81
CA ASN A 93 25.25 -7.67 -3.68
C ASN A 93 25.75 -6.21 -3.67
N PHE A 94 24.90 -5.23 -3.38
CA PHE A 94 25.20 -3.78 -3.41
C PHE A 94 26.35 -3.33 -2.48
N LEU A 95 26.80 -4.18 -1.55
CA LEU A 95 27.97 -3.96 -0.66
C LEU A 95 28.74 -5.26 -0.34
N GLY A 96 28.59 -6.32 -1.14
CA GLY A 96 29.09 -7.67 -0.79
C GLY A 96 28.23 -8.39 0.26
N ILE A 97 27.08 -7.82 0.62
CA ILE A 97 26.10 -8.40 1.54
C ILE A 97 25.10 -9.20 0.72
N THR A 98 25.17 -10.53 0.82
CA THR A 98 24.21 -11.44 0.19
C THR A 98 22.94 -11.55 1.01
N ASP A 99 23.06 -11.80 2.31
CA ASP A 99 21.91 -12.06 3.19
C ASP A 99 21.79 -11.01 4.29
N ILE A 100 20.61 -10.42 4.39
CA ILE A 100 20.28 -9.46 5.45
C ILE A 100 19.68 -10.23 6.63
N PRO A 101 20.10 -9.96 7.88
CA PRO A 101 19.46 -10.57 9.05
C PRO A 101 17.97 -10.23 9.10
N TYR A 102 17.14 -11.21 9.48
CA TYR A 102 15.68 -11.15 9.40
C TYR A 102 15.07 -9.90 10.06
N TRP A 103 15.58 -9.50 11.22
CA TRP A 103 15.10 -8.31 11.93
C TRP A 103 15.36 -7.01 11.15
N LEU A 104 16.54 -6.90 10.53
CA LEU A 104 16.92 -5.74 9.74
C LEU A 104 16.11 -5.67 8.43
N SER A 105 15.84 -6.82 7.82
CA SER A 105 14.97 -6.94 6.63
C SER A 105 13.56 -6.38 6.90
N ILE A 106 12.95 -6.76 8.04
CA ILE A 106 11.62 -6.24 8.44
C ILE A 106 11.69 -4.72 8.67
N PHE A 107 12.71 -4.25 9.38
CA PHE A 107 12.85 -2.84 9.70
C PHE A 107 12.99 -1.97 8.45
N MET A 108 13.89 -2.36 7.53
CA MET A 108 14.11 -1.68 6.26
C MET A 108 12.85 -1.65 5.39
N SER A 109 12.20 -2.80 5.23
CA SER A 109 11.01 -2.92 4.39
C SER A 109 9.86 -2.08 4.96
N CYS A 110 9.69 -2.05 6.29
CA CYS A 110 8.68 -1.24 6.95
C CYS A 110 8.95 0.26 6.80
N GLY A 111 10.20 0.68 6.99
CA GLY A 111 10.63 2.08 6.81
C GLY A 111 10.38 2.57 5.38
N MET A 112 10.73 1.75 4.38
CA MET A 112 10.54 2.08 2.97
C MET A 112 9.06 2.22 2.62
N MET A 113 8.21 1.30 3.10
CA MET A 113 6.77 1.39 2.89
C MET A 113 6.16 2.66 3.51
N MET A 114 6.53 2.98 4.76
CA MET A 114 6.08 4.21 5.40
C MET A 114 6.55 5.48 4.66
N MET A 115 7.79 5.47 4.15
CA MET A 115 8.31 6.59 3.37
C MET A 115 7.50 6.82 2.10
N ILE A 116 7.23 5.76 1.33
CA ILE A 116 6.45 5.85 0.08
C ILE A 116 5.05 6.39 0.36
N VAL A 117 4.35 5.85 1.36
CA VAL A 117 2.99 6.26 1.68
C VAL A 117 2.96 7.71 2.17
N LYS A 118 3.89 8.12 3.04
CA LYS A 118 3.97 9.51 3.50
C LYS A 118 4.32 10.47 2.38
N LEU A 119 5.22 10.08 1.47
CA LEU A 119 5.59 10.87 0.30
C LEU A 119 4.38 11.11 -0.59
N LEU A 120 3.63 10.06 -0.93
CA LEU A 120 2.38 10.16 -1.71
C LEU A 120 1.34 11.07 -1.05
N GLN A 121 1.22 11.01 0.29
CA GLN A 121 0.30 11.86 1.03
C GLN A 121 0.77 13.32 1.10
N SER A 122 2.07 13.58 1.16
CA SER A 122 2.64 14.94 1.17
C SER A 122 2.27 15.72 -0.09
N TYR A 123 2.23 15.06 -1.25
CA TYR A 123 1.83 15.69 -2.52
C TYR A 123 0.34 16.05 -2.59
N ARG A 124 -0.50 15.53 -1.70
CA ARG A 124 -1.93 15.88 -1.63
C ARG A 124 -2.18 17.23 -0.94
N TRP A 125 -1.24 17.71 -0.12
CA TRP A 125 -1.42 18.90 0.74
C TRP A 125 -0.69 20.16 0.28
N TYR A 126 -0.09 20.15 -0.92
CA TYR A 126 0.36 21.36 -1.60
C TYR A 126 -0.61 21.72 -2.71
#